data_AF-A0A7S2MC55-F1
#
_entry.id   AF-A0A7S2MC55-F1
#
_cell.length_a   1.000
_cell.length_b   1.000
_cell.length_c   1.000
_cell.angle_alpha   90.00
_cell.angle_beta   90.00
_cell.angle_gamma   90.00
#
_symmetry.space_group_name_H-M   'P 1'
#
loop_
_entity.id
_entity.type
_entity.pdbx_description
1 polymer ?
#
loop_
_entity_poly.entity_id
_entity_poly.type
_entity_poly.pdbx_seq_one_letter_code
_entity_poly.pdbx_strand_id
1 'polypeptide(L)'
;MTKFMLLDPLGFGLEMEGGKPGWNDAMNGLCALFGSGMPEMYELLRLLNFCHSLFDKYSARSVDIPTEVDWLIADAVSCLNAYDEDGDDFKFWNDLSAARDRYRDATKLYVLQHTVKWSLKNLKDVFANMIKKVETGTIKALEFNGGKLAPSYFIFDVTDYSLLGTYDQDGRENVKVLGFSPRSVPFFLEGPTRQLKTLKSIEERRRVYDEVKKSDLYDTALQMYKISGSLESMDLEIGRMVAFAPGWLENESIWLHMSYKYYLELLRGGLFAEYYDSIKTGVVAFMDPVTYGRSPLECSSFIVSSAYPDKTAHGQGYLARLSGSTAEFLSMWNTMMAGPKPFKFDESVLTLELKPALVSWLFDETGDLQFTFIGSVEVTYHNPSKLDTWSSQVSKTLLTDKGGDILEISGGVIPAPYASDVRSLKYVSIEMFFGEL
;
A
#
# COMPACT_ATOMS: atom_id res chain seq x y z
N MET A 1 -12.05 -12.05 8.31
CA MET A 1 -13.27 -12.77 7.88
C MET A 1 -14.14 -11.94 6.97
N THR A 2 -14.85 -10.90 7.46
CA THR A 2 -15.76 -10.09 6.62
C THR A 2 -15.15 -9.55 5.33
N LYS A 3 -13.91 -9.06 5.37
CA LYS A 3 -13.17 -8.63 4.17
C LYS A 3 -12.86 -9.76 3.18
N PHE A 4 -12.54 -10.96 3.67
CA PHE A 4 -12.37 -12.13 2.81
C PHE A 4 -13.71 -12.57 2.18
N MET A 5 -14.82 -12.34 2.86
CA MET A 5 -16.15 -12.66 2.36
C MET A 5 -16.71 -11.60 1.40
N LEU A 6 -15.88 -10.64 0.99
CA LEU A 6 -16.17 -9.62 -0.01
C LEU A 6 -15.32 -9.85 -1.27
N LEU A 7 -14.80 -11.06 -1.50
CA LEU A 7 -14.24 -11.39 -2.82
C LEU A 7 -15.31 -11.15 -3.87
N ASP A 8 -14.93 -10.65 -5.04
CA ASP A 8 -15.86 -10.42 -6.15
C ASP A 8 -16.28 -11.72 -6.85
N PRO A 9 -17.23 -11.67 -7.82
CA PRO A 9 -17.78 -12.85 -8.47
C PRO A 9 -16.77 -13.77 -9.17
N LEU A 10 -15.58 -13.27 -9.51
CA LEU A 10 -14.50 -14.06 -10.11
C LEU A 10 -13.29 -14.23 -9.17
N GLY A 11 -13.41 -13.76 -7.93
CA GLY A 11 -12.36 -13.78 -6.94
C GLY A 11 -11.15 -12.92 -7.28
N PHE A 12 -11.27 -11.93 -8.18
CA PHE A 12 -10.15 -11.09 -8.61
C PHE A 12 -9.73 -10.13 -7.50
N GLY A 13 -10.66 -9.28 -7.05
CA GLY A 13 -10.50 -8.24 -6.04
C GLY A 13 -11.58 -8.28 -4.97
N LEU A 14 -11.71 -7.17 -4.22
CA LEU A 14 -12.74 -7.01 -3.19
C LEU A 14 -13.87 -6.09 -3.64
N GLU A 15 -15.11 -6.53 -3.48
CA GLU A 15 -16.33 -5.80 -3.82
C GLU A 15 -16.45 -4.47 -3.08
N MET A 16 -16.94 -3.46 -3.80
CA MET A 16 -17.29 -2.14 -3.26
C MET A 16 -18.74 -2.09 -2.73
N GLU A 17 -19.21 -3.17 -2.10
CA GLU A 17 -20.58 -3.35 -1.58
C GLU A 17 -20.97 -2.31 -0.51
N GLY A 18 -19.98 -1.70 0.17
CA GLY A 18 -20.20 -0.70 1.21
C GLY A 18 -20.70 0.67 0.72
N GLY A 19 -21.00 0.83 -0.57
CA GLY A 19 -21.52 2.08 -1.16
C GLY A 19 -20.49 3.22 -1.21
N LYS A 20 -19.21 2.90 -1.02
CA LYS A 20 -18.07 3.82 -1.15
C LYS A 20 -16.91 3.11 -1.84
N PRO A 21 -16.20 3.79 -2.75
CA PRO A 21 -15.01 3.22 -3.36
C PRO A 21 -13.87 3.14 -2.34
N GLY A 22 -12.73 2.62 -2.79
CA GLY A 22 -11.49 2.60 -2.02
C GLY A 22 -10.88 3.99 -1.82
N TRP A 23 -9.56 4.07 -1.89
CA TRP A 23 -8.82 5.33 -1.68
C TRP A 23 -9.21 6.43 -2.69
N ASN A 24 -9.47 6.06 -3.96
CA ASN A 24 -9.88 7.01 -4.99
C ASN A 24 -11.39 7.28 -4.95
N ASP A 25 -11.80 8.28 -4.17
CA ASP A 25 -13.19 8.70 -4.04
C ASP A 25 -13.81 9.22 -5.35
N ALA A 26 -12.99 9.59 -6.35
CA ALA A 26 -13.50 10.06 -7.64
C ALA A 26 -14.06 8.93 -8.52
N MET A 27 -13.77 7.66 -8.17
CA MET A 27 -14.32 6.44 -8.78
C MET A 27 -15.58 5.96 -8.06
N ASN A 28 -16.39 6.90 -7.56
CA ASN A 28 -17.56 6.63 -6.73
C ASN A 28 -18.71 5.89 -7.43
N GLY A 29 -18.71 5.85 -8.76
CA GLY A 29 -19.73 5.14 -9.53
C GLY A 29 -19.54 3.62 -9.56
N LEU A 30 -18.29 3.15 -9.39
CA LEU A 30 -17.96 1.72 -9.38
C LEU A 30 -18.80 0.91 -8.38
N CYS A 31 -19.18 1.49 -7.24
CA CYS A 31 -20.01 0.82 -6.23
C CYS A 31 -21.37 0.34 -6.76
N ALA A 32 -21.94 1.06 -7.73
CA ALA A 32 -23.23 0.71 -8.33
C ALA A 32 -23.07 -0.24 -9.54
N LEU A 33 -21.84 -0.49 -9.99
CA LEU A 33 -21.52 -1.29 -11.16
C LEU A 33 -20.90 -2.64 -10.77
N PHE A 34 -21.26 -3.18 -9.59
CA PHE A 34 -20.63 -4.37 -9.01
C PHE A 34 -19.09 -4.27 -8.97
N GLY A 35 -18.56 -3.06 -8.84
CA GLY A 35 -17.13 -2.81 -8.94
C GLY A 35 -16.33 -3.46 -7.82
N SER A 36 -15.10 -3.85 -8.12
CA SER A 36 -14.17 -4.42 -7.15
C SER A 36 -12.78 -3.80 -7.25
N GLY A 37 -11.99 -3.93 -6.18
CA GLY A 37 -10.66 -3.34 -6.03
C GLY A 37 -9.56 -4.36 -5.74
N MET A 38 -8.51 -4.34 -6.56
CA MET A 38 -7.23 -5.01 -6.28
C MET A 38 -6.41 -4.37 -5.15
N PRO A 39 -6.41 -3.03 -4.96
CA PRO A 39 -5.71 -2.40 -3.85
C PRO A 39 -6.07 -3.01 -2.50
N GLU A 40 -7.36 -3.19 -2.23
CA GLU A 40 -7.87 -3.78 -1.01
C GLU A 40 -7.57 -5.28 -0.92
N MET A 41 -7.55 -5.98 -2.06
CA MET A 41 -7.18 -7.40 -2.15
C MET A 41 -5.72 -7.63 -1.72
N TYR A 42 -4.79 -6.80 -2.18
CA TYR A 42 -3.38 -6.88 -1.76
C TYR A 42 -3.21 -6.55 -0.27
N GLU A 43 -3.96 -5.59 0.27
CA GLU A 43 -3.92 -5.33 1.72
C GLU A 43 -4.53 -6.48 2.52
N LEU A 44 -5.60 -7.11 2.04
CA LEU A 44 -6.15 -8.34 2.64
C LEU A 44 -5.09 -9.44 2.65
N LEU A 45 -4.38 -9.68 1.55
CA LEU A 45 -3.32 -10.68 1.48
C LEU A 45 -2.22 -10.42 2.52
N ARG A 46 -1.82 -9.15 2.72
CA ARG A 46 -0.83 -8.77 3.75
C ARG A 46 -1.36 -9.03 5.15
N LEU A 47 -2.60 -8.68 5.44
CA LEU A 47 -3.23 -8.91 6.74
C LEU A 47 -3.35 -10.40 7.04
N LEU A 48 -3.77 -11.21 6.06
CA LEU A 48 -3.85 -12.66 6.21
C LEU A 48 -2.47 -13.27 6.49
N ASN A 49 -1.44 -12.90 5.72
CA ASN A 49 -0.07 -13.35 5.94
C ASN A 49 0.47 -12.93 7.32
N PHE A 50 0.19 -11.70 7.74
CA PHE A 50 0.57 -11.22 9.07
C PHE A 50 -0.09 -12.06 10.17
N CYS A 51 -1.41 -12.25 10.13
CA CYS A 51 -2.14 -13.10 11.07
C CYS A 51 -1.61 -14.54 11.07
N HIS A 52 -1.42 -15.14 9.89
CA HIS A 52 -0.87 -16.49 9.74
C HIS A 52 0.52 -16.62 10.40
N SER A 53 1.40 -15.63 10.24
CA SER A 53 2.72 -15.62 10.89
C SER A 53 2.64 -15.53 12.42
N LEU A 54 1.67 -14.78 12.96
CA LEU A 54 1.44 -14.69 14.40
C LEU A 54 0.88 -16.01 14.96
N PHE A 55 -0.04 -16.64 14.23
CA PHE A 55 -0.61 -17.93 14.64
C PHE A 55 0.44 -19.04 14.64
N ASP A 56 1.40 -19.00 13.72
CA ASP A 56 2.55 -19.89 13.73
C ASP A 56 3.47 -19.65 14.93
N LYS A 57 3.87 -18.39 15.15
CA LYS A 57 4.75 -17.98 16.26
C LYS A 57 4.18 -18.33 17.64
N TYR A 58 2.86 -18.27 17.79
CA TYR A 58 2.17 -18.50 19.06
C TYR A 58 1.26 -19.74 19.03
N SER A 59 1.58 -20.74 18.20
CA SER A 59 0.74 -21.91 17.90
C SER A 59 0.22 -22.71 19.11
N ALA A 60 0.92 -22.67 20.24
CA ALA A 60 0.49 -23.31 21.50
C ALA A 60 -0.60 -22.54 22.27
N ARG A 61 -0.97 -21.32 21.85
CA ARG A 61 -2.00 -20.50 22.50
C ARG A 61 -3.39 -20.73 21.89
N SER A 62 -4.40 -20.27 22.60
CA SER A 62 -5.79 -20.21 22.15
C SER A 62 -6.36 -18.81 22.31
N VAL A 63 -7.44 -18.53 21.59
CA VAL A 63 -8.24 -17.30 21.71
C VAL A 63 -9.71 -17.67 21.88
N ASP A 64 -10.44 -16.87 22.68
CA ASP A 64 -11.89 -16.98 22.80
C ASP A 64 -12.51 -16.00 21.78
N ILE A 65 -13.35 -16.52 20.89
CA ILE A 65 -14.05 -15.72 19.87
C ILE A 65 -15.56 -15.76 20.11
N PRO A 66 -16.32 -14.71 19.77
CA PRO A 66 -17.78 -14.76 19.86
C PRO A 66 -18.36 -15.91 19.02
N THR A 67 -19.44 -16.52 19.52
CA THR A 67 -20.08 -17.69 18.86
C THR A 67 -20.53 -17.36 17.44
N GLU A 68 -20.96 -16.13 17.17
CA GLU A 68 -21.35 -15.69 15.84
C GLU A 68 -20.15 -15.61 14.88
N VAL A 69 -18.96 -15.28 15.39
CA VAL A 69 -17.72 -15.28 14.60
C VAL A 69 -17.27 -16.71 14.31
N ASP A 70 -17.51 -17.65 15.23
CA ASP A 70 -17.30 -19.09 15.00
C ASP A 70 -18.17 -19.59 13.83
N TRP A 71 -19.45 -19.23 13.78
CA TRP A 71 -20.33 -19.55 12.64
C TRP A 71 -19.81 -18.98 11.33
N LEU A 72 -19.36 -17.72 11.35
CA LEU A 72 -18.79 -17.07 10.17
C LEU A 72 -17.53 -17.80 9.67
N ILE A 73 -16.67 -18.25 10.58
CA ILE A 73 -15.47 -19.03 10.24
C ILE A 73 -15.87 -20.40 9.68
N ALA A 74 -16.80 -21.10 10.33
CA ALA A 74 -17.28 -22.41 9.89
C ALA A 74 -17.88 -22.35 8.47
N ASP A 75 -18.70 -21.35 8.19
CA ASP A 75 -19.28 -21.14 6.86
C ASP A 75 -18.20 -20.82 5.81
N ALA A 76 -17.22 -19.97 6.13
CA ALA A 76 -16.11 -19.68 5.22
C ALA A 76 -15.25 -20.92 4.94
N VAL A 77 -14.99 -21.75 5.96
CA VAL A 77 -14.29 -23.03 5.81
C VAL A 77 -15.09 -24.00 4.96
N SER A 78 -16.40 -24.06 5.14
CA SER A 78 -17.29 -24.89 4.31
C SER A 78 -17.22 -24.48 2.83
N CYS A 79 -17.27 -23.19 2.54
CA CYS A 79 -17.12 -22.65 1.18
C CYS A 79 -15.75 -23.00 0.59
N LEU A 80 -14.68 -22.84 1.37
CA LEU A 80 -13.31 -23.19 0.95
C LEU A 80 -13.14 -24.68 0.67
N ASN A 81 -13.73 -25.55 1.48
CA ASN A 81 -13.65 -27.01 1.29
C ASN A 81 -14.48 -27.49 0.09
N ALA A 82 -15.54 -26.76 -0.26
CA ALA A 82 -16.37 -27.05 -1.44
C ALA A 82 -15.77 -26.51 -2.75
N TYR A 83 -14.72 -25.69 -2.68
CA TYR A 83 -14.06 -25.05 -3.81
C TYR A 83 -12.80 -25.83 -4.21
N ASP A 84 -12.71 -26.27 -5.46
CA ASP A 84 -11.51 -26.81 -6.09
C ASP A 84 -10.80 -25.76 -6.97
N GLU A 85 -9.58 -26.05 -7.44
CA GLU A 85 -8.75 -25.08 -8.18
C GLU A 85 -9.32 -24.70 -9.56
N ASP A 86 -10.12 -25.60 -10.15
CA ASP A 86 -10.90 -25.38 -11.38
C ASP A 86 -12.36 -24.96 -11.07
N GLY A 87 -12.63 -24.59 -9.82
CA GLY A 87 -13.97 -24.38 -9.29
C GLY A 87 -14.67 -23.15 -9.81
N ASP A 88 -16.00 -23.22 -9.79
CA ASP A 88 -16.90 -22.14 -10.16
C ASP A 88 -16.78 -20.97 -9.16
N ASP A 89 -16.03 -19.94 -9.55
CA ASP A 89 -15.81 -18.72 -8.76
C ASP A 89 -17.13 -18.00 -8.44
N PHE A 90 -18.09 -18.00 -9.37
CA PHE A 90 -19.39 -17.39 -9.16
C PHE A 90 -20.19 -18.13 -8.08
N LYS A 91 -20.17 -19.47 -8.13
CA LYS A 91 -20.78 -20.28 -7.07
C LYS A 91 -20.13 -20.02 -5.71
N PHE A 92 -18.80 -19.99 -5.65
CA PHE A 92 -18.06 -19.72 -4.42
C PHE A 92 -18.44 -18.34 -3.85
N TRP A 93 -18.44 -17.31 -4.70
CA TRP A 93 -18.87 -15.96 -4.35
C TRP A 93 -20.29 -15.93 -3.79
N ASN A 94 -21.24 -16.58 -4.47
CA ASN A 94 -22.65 -16.59 -4.07
C ASN A 94 -22.83 -17.28 -2.70
N ASP A 95 -22.17 -18.42 -2.48
CA ASP A 95 -22.24 -19.14 -1.20
C ASP A 95 -21.60 -18.33 -0.05
N LEU A 96 -20.48 -17.67 -0.32
CA LEU A 96 -19.78 -16.82 0.64
C LEU A 96 -20.58 -15.55 0.98
N SER A 97 -21.24 -14.94 0.00
CA SER A 97 -22.14 -13.80 0.19
C SER A 97 -23.35 -14.20 1.03
N ALA A 98 -23.97 -15.36 0.75
CA ALA A 98 -25.07 -15.87 1.57
C ALA A 98 -24.66 -16.13 3.02
N ALA A 99 -23.45 -16.63 3.25
CA ALA A 99 -22.90 -16.81 4.60
C ALA A 99 -22.68 -15.47 5.33
N ARG A 100 -22.15 -14.46 4.61
CA ARG A 100 -21.96 -13.11 5.14
C ARG A 100 -23.28 -12.48 5.57
N ASP A 101 -24.33 -12.65 4.76
CA ASP A 101 -25.65 -12.08 5.02
C ASP A 101 -26.34 -12.79 6.18
N ARG A 102 -26.24 -14.13 6.28
CA ARG A 102 -26.70 -14.86 7.47
C ARG A 102 -26.05 -14.35 8.75
N TYR A 103 -24.73 -14.10 8.73
CA TYR A 103 -24.03 -13.55 9.88
C TYR A 103 -24.49 -12.13 10.21
N ARG A 104 -24.67 -11.26 9.21
CA ARG A 104 -25.19 -9.90 9.41
C ARG A 104 -26.59 -9.91 9.99
N ASP A 105 -27.47 -10.77 9.50
CA ASP A 105 -28.83 -10.92 10.02
C ASP A 105 -28.83 -11.43 11.46
N ALA A 106 -28.01 -12.43 11.76
CA ALA A 106 -27.87 -12.99 13.10
C ALA A 106 -27.31 -11.98 14.12
N THR A 107 -26.49 -11.03 13.67
CA THR A 107 -25.80 -10.05 14.53
C THR A 107 -26.43 -8.64 14.49
N LYS A 108 -27.50 -8.45 13.72
CA LYS A 108 -28.08 -7.12 13.44
C LYS A 108 -28.56 -6.39 14.69
N LEU A 109 -29.14 -7.12 15.65
CA LEU A 109 -29.80 -6.54 16.82
C LEU A 109 -29.10 -6.86 18.15
N TYR A 110 -28.58 -8.08 18.29
CA TYR A 110 -27.92 -8.55 19.51
C TYR A 110 -26.89 -9.65 19.20
N VAL A 111 -26.05 -9.93 20.19
CA VAL A 111 -25.12 -11.07 20.21
C VAL A 111 -25.38 -11.91 21.46
N LEU A 112 -25.12 -13.22 21.39
CA LEU A 112 -25.39 -14.22 22.41
C LEU A 112 -24.47 -14.10 23.66
N GLN A 113 -23.46 -13.22 23.63
CA GLN A 113 -22.44 -13.04 24.68
C GLN A 113 -21.68 -14.32 25.07
N HIS A 114 -21.78 -15.37 24.25
CA HIS A 114 -21.06 -16.62 24.41
C HIS A 114 -19.82 -16.63 23.54
N THR A 115 -18.75 -17.27 24.03
CA THR A 115 -17.50 -17.44 23.29
C THR A 115 -17.16 -18.91 23.07
N VAL A 116 -16.45 -19.17 21.97
CA VAL A 116 -15.91 -20.47 21.60
C VAL A 116 -14.38 -20.36 21.58
N LYS A 117 -13.70 -21.37 22.13
CA LYS A 117 -12.25 -21.39 22.19
C LYS A 117 -11.65 -21.99 20.92
N TRP A 118 -10.80 -21.22 20.25
CA TRP A 118 -10.05 -21.65 19.08
C TRP A 118 -8.55 -21.76 19.38
N SER A 119 -7.93 -22.87 18.97
CA SER A 119 -6.47 -22.96 18.97
C SER A 119 -5.90 -22.09 17.85
N LEU A 120 -4.76 -21.44 18.09
CA LEU A 120 -4.09 -20.68 17.04
C LEU A 120 -3.59 -21.60 15.91
N LYS A 121 -3.30 -22.86 16.22
CA LYS A 121 -3.01 -23.88 15.20
C LYS A 121 -4.18 -24.07 14.21
N ASN A 122 -5.41 -24.22 14.69
CA ASN A 122 -6.57 -24.39 13.79
C ASN A 122 -6.82 -23.13 12.95
N LEU A 123 -6.69 -21.95 13.55
CA LEU A 123 -6.83 -20.68 12.81
C LEU A 123 -5.73 -20.52 11.74
N LYS A 124 -4.53 -21.03 11.99
CA LYS A 124 -3.45 -21.04 11.00
C LYS A 124 -3.87 -21.80 9.74
N ASP A 125 -4.43 -22.99 9.87
CA ASP A 125 -4.85 -23.82 8.73
C ASP A 125 -5.98 -23.14 7.94
N VAL A 126 -6.94 -22.52 8.62
CA VAL A 126 -8.00 -21.72 7.98
C VAL A 126 -7.40 -20.57 7.17
N PHE A 127 -6.48 -19.80 7.77
CA PHE A 127 -5.87 -18.65 7.11
C PHE A 127 -4.95 -19.07 5.95
N ALA A 128 -4.30 -20.23 6.02
CA ALA A 128 -3.53 -20.77 4.91
C ALA A 128 -4.41 -21.01 3.67
N ASN A 129 -5.60 -21.58 3.85
CA ASN A 129 -6.56 -21.77 2.75
C ASN A 129 -7.11 -20.45 2.21
N MET A 130 -7.37 -19.47 3.08
CA MET A 130 -7.77 -18.12 2.65
C MET A 130 -6.66 -17.42 1.85
N ILE A 131 -5.41 -17.52 2.30
CA ILE A 131 -4.24 -16.98 1.59
C ILE A 131 -4.16 -17.60 0.20
N LYS A 132 -4.24 -18.94 0.09
CA LYS A 132 -4.22 -19.63 -1.19
C LYS A 132 -5.31 -19.11 -2.14
N LYS A 133 -6.56 -19.00 -1.66
CA LYS A 133 -7.69 -18.48 -2.47
C LYS A 133 -7.43 -17.04 -2.95
N VAL A 134 -6.92 -16.18 -2.07
CA VAL A 134 -6.60 -14.79 -2.40
C VAL A 134 -5.44 -14.71 -3.40
N GLU A 135 -4.37 -15.48 -3.22
CA GLU A 135 -3.23 -15.53 -4.14
C GLU A 135 -3.66 -16.00 -5.54
N THR A 136 -4.44 -17.08 -5.64
CA THR A 136 -5.04 -17.53 -6.90
C THR A 136 -5.84 -16.41 -7.57
N GLY A 137 -6.66 -15.69 -6.80
CA GLY A 137 -7.43 -14.54 -7.27
C GLY A 137 -6.54 -13.45 -7.86
N THR A 138 -5.46 -13.09 -7.17
CA THR A 138 -4.52 -12.07 -7.64
C THR A 138 -3.77 -12.47 -8.91
N ILE A 139 -3.49 -13.76 -9.12
CA ILE A 139 -2.87 -14.28 -10.34
C ILE A 139 -3.88 -14.21 -11.50
N LYS A 140 -5.10 -14.70 -11.31
CA LYS A 140 -6.19 -14.62 -12.31
C LYS A 140 -6.45 -13.18 -12.74
N ALA A 141 -6.52 -12.25 -11.79
CA ALA A 141 -6.71 -10.83 -12.03
C ALA A 141 -5.58 -10.21 -12.88
N LEU A 142 -4.32 -10.59 -12.60
CA LEU A 142 -3.17 -10.12 -13.36
C LEU A 142 -3.18 -10.69 -14.79
N GLU A 143 -3.46 -11.98 -14.95
CA GLU A 143 -3.57 -12.66 -16.25
C GLU A 143 -4.68 -12.06 -17.12
N PHE A 144 -5.85 -11.80 -16.53
CA PHE A 144 -6.97 -11.15 -17.22
C PHE A 144 -6.59 -9.78 -17.80
N ASN A 145 -5.72 -9.02 -17.11
CA ASN A 145 -5.21 -7.72 -17.55
C ASN A 145 -3.88 -7.81 -18.33
N GLY A 146 -3.61 -8.94 -18.99
CA GLY A 146 -2.46 -9.11 -19.88
C GLY A 146 -1.15 -9.50 -19.18
N GLY A 147 -1.18 -9.82 -17.89
CA GLY A 147 -0.12 -10.52 -17.17
C GLY A 147 1.06 -9.65 -16.70
N LYS A 148 1.11 -8.36 -17.05
CA LYS A 148 2.30 -7.52 -16.85
C LYS A 148 2.19 -6.54 -15.68
N LEU A 149 1.01 -5.95 -15.51
CA LEU A 149 0.78 -4.88 -14.56
C LEU A 149 -0.49 -5.15 -13.76
N ALA A 150 -0.44 -4.98 -12.44
CA ALA A 150 -1.61 -5.18 -11.60
C ALA A 150 -2.72 -4.17 -11.94
N PRO A 151 -3.93 -4.61 -12.29
CA PRO A 151 -5.08 -3.72 -12.39
C PRO A 151 -5.44 -3.14 -11.02
N SER A 152 -6.23 -2.08 -11.01
CA SER A 152 -6.75 -1.50 -9.77
C SER A 152 -8.22 -1.82 -9.57
N TYR A 153 -9.02 -1.73 -10.62
CA TYR A 153 -10.46 -1.86 -10.55
C TYR A 153 -11.00 -2.77 -11.64
N PHE A 154 -12.12 -3.40 -11.32
CA PHE A 154 -12.94 -4.16 -12.25
C PHE A 154 -14.37 -3.66 -12.18
N ILE A 155 -15.09 -3.83 -13.29
CA ILE A 155 -16.54 -3.70 -13.35
C ILE A 155 -17.10 -5.05 -13.76
N PHE A 156 -18.24 -5.47 -13.19
CA PHE A 156 -18.86 -6.74 -13.53
C PHE A 156 -20.24 -6.51 -14.13
N ASP A 157 -20.35 -6.77 -15.44
CA ASP A 157 -21.60 -6.65 -16.17
C ASP A 157 -22.45 -7.90 -15.95
N VAL A 158 -23.72 -7.72 -15.60
CA VAL A 158 -24.68 -8.82 -15.44
C VAL A 158 -24.98 -9.43 -16.81
N THR A 159 -24.69 -10.72 -16.98
CA THR A 159 -24.94 -11.43 -18.25
C THR A 159 -26.22 -12.25 -18.25
N ASP A 160 -26.68 -12.67 -17.07
CA ASP A 160 -27.91 -13.43 -16.90
C ASP A 160 -28.55 -13.13 -15.53
N TYR A 161 -29.87 -13.11 -15.48
CA TYR A 161 -30.64 -12.89 -14.25
C TYR A 161 -32.05 -13.47 -14.34
N SER A 162 -32.64 -13.77 -13.19
CA SER A 162 -34.06 -14.13 -13.07
C SER A 162 -34.84 -13.10 -12.26
N LEU A 163 -36.11 -12.93 -12.63
CA LEU A 163 -37.08 -12.09 -11.95
C LEU A 163 -37.66 -12.82 -10.73
N LEU A 164 -37.81 -12.12 -9.60
CA LEU A 164 -38.22 -12.74 -8.33
C LEU A 164 -39.71 -12.55 -8.00
N GLY A 165 -40.48 -11.79 -8.79
CA GLY A 165 -41.87 -11.48 -8.48
C GLY A 165 -42.07 -10.63 -7.22
N THR A 166 -40.99 -10.05 -6.69
CA THR A 166 -41.00 -9.12 -5.56
C THR A 166 -40.49 -7.77 -6.04
N TYR A 167 -40.90 -6.69 -5.39
CA TYR A 167 -40.63 -5.33 -5.86
C TYR A 167 -39.95 -4.49 -4.79
N ASP A 168 -39.08 -3.58 -5.21
CA ASP A 168 -38.46 -2.58 -4.35
C ASP A 168 -39.46 -1.44 -4.00
N GLN A 169 -38.99 -0.45 -3.24
CA GLN A 169 -39.81 0.69 -2.81
C GLN A 169 -40.25 1.59 -3.98
N ASP A 170 -39.55 1.53 -5.11
CA ASP A 170 -39.82 2.30 -6.33
C ASP A 170 -40.66 1.51 -7.35
N GLY A 171 -41.09 0.29 -7.01
CA GLY A 171 -41.87 -0.58 -7.89
C GLY A 171 -41.05 -1.29 -8.98
N ARG A 172 -39.73 -1.36 -8.83
CA ARG A 172 -38.86 -2.15 -9.72
C ARG A 172 -38.80 -3.58 -9.22
N GLU A 173 -38.85 -4.54 -10.14
CA GLU A 173 -38.80 -5.95 -9.78
C GLU A 173 -37.39 -6.35 -9.33
N ASN A 174 -37.30 -7.04 -8.19
CA ASN A 174 -36.06 -7.58 -7.68
C ASN A 174 -35.56 -8.72 -8.57
N VAL A 175 -34.24 -8.78 -8.74
CA VAL A 175 -33.59 -9.77 -9.60
C VAL A 175 -32.65 -10.66 -8.80
N LYS A 176 -32.46 -11.89 -9.26
CA LYS A 176 -31.34 -12.74 -8.88
C LYS A 176 -30.37 -12.82 -10.05
N VAL A 177 -29.16 -12.31 -9.86
CA VAL A 177 -28.10 -12.44 -10.86
C VAL A 177 -27.65 -13.90 -10.96
N LEU A 178 -27.46 -14.38 -12.19
CA LEU A 178 -27.06 -15.74 -12.52
C LEU A 178 -25.69 -15.81 -13.21
N GLY A 179 -25.16 -14.67 -13.67
CA GLY A 179 -23.84 -14.60 -14.29
C GLY A 179 -23.30 -13.18 -14.41
N PHE A 180 -21.97 -13.10 -14.42
CA PHE A 180 -21.23 -11.86 -14.63
C PHE A 180 -20.19 -12.01 -15.73
N SER A 181 -19.85 -10.91 -16.39
CA SER A 181 -18.67 -10.77 -17.24
C SER A 181 -17.79 -9.62 -16.72
N PRO A 182 -16.49 -9.84 -16.50
CA PRO A 182 -15.59 -8.80 -16.02
C PRO A 182 -15.22 -7.85 -17.17
N ARG A 183 -15.14 -6.56 -16.86
CA ARG A 183 -14.70 -5.50 -17.76
C ARG A 183 -13.50 -4.80 -17.17
N SER A 184 -12.49 -4.61 -18.02
CA SER A 184 -11.26 -3.90 -17.66
C SER A 184 -11.53 -2.41 -17.50
N VAL A 185 -10.97 -1.85 -16.44
CA VAL A 185 -10.81 -0.41 -16.26
C VAL A 185 -9.35 -0.06 -16.60
N PRO A 186 -9.06 1.12 -17.19
CA PRO A 186 -7.69 1.58 -17.39
C PRO A 186 -6.83 1.43 -16.13
N PHE A 187 -5.52 1.24 -16.28
CA PHE A 187 -4.64 1.06 -15.13
C PHE A 187 -4.62 2.31 -14.25
N PHE A 188 -4.51 2.09 -12.95
CA PHE A 188 -4.22 3.13 -11.96
C PHE A 188 -2.94 2.77 -11.23
N LEU A 189 -2.18 3.79 -10.82
CA LEU A 189 -0.92 3.61 -10.10
C LEU A 189 -1.11 2.89 -8.76
N GLU A 190 -2.32 2.93 -8.19
CA GLU A 190 -2.61 2.26 -6.92
C GLU A 190 -2.40 0.75 -6.98
N GLY A 191 -2.87 0.07 -8.03
CA GLY A 191 -2.74 -1.38 -8.20
C GLY A 191 -1.29 -1.87 -8.07
N PRO A 192 -0.38 -1.39 -8.93
CA PRO A 192 1.05 -1.72 -8.84
C PRO A 192 1.67 -1.30 -7.50
N THR A 193 1.30 -0.12 -6.97
CA THR A 193 1.80 0.36 -5.67
C THR A 193 1.45 -0.62 -4.55
N ARG A 194 0.23 -1.17 -4.55
CA ARG A 194 -0.22 -2.13 -3.54
C ARG A 194 0.35 -3.52 -3.76
N GLN A 195 0.53 -3.92 -5.02
CA GLN A 195 1.21 -5.16 -5.38
C GLN A 195 2.64 -5.21 -4.82
N LEU A 196 3.41 -4.12 -4.94
CA LEU A 196 4.79 -4.03 -4.42
C LEU A 196 4.93 -4.44 -2.94
N LYS A 197 3.87 -4.21 -2.15
CA LYS A 197 3.81 -4.51 -0.72
C LYS A 197 3.65 -6.00 -0.40
N THR A 198 3.33 -6.82 -1.40
CA THR A 198 3.13 -8.27 -1.29
C THR A 198 4.27 -9.08 -1.88
N LEU A 199 5.01 -8.49 -2.83
CA LEU A 199 6.17 -9.12 -3.46
C LEU A 199 7.30 -9.30 -2.47
N LYS A 200 8.06 -10.39 -2.62
CA LYS A 200 9.16 -10.74 -1.71
C LYS A 200 10.53 -10.45 -2.33
N SER A 201 10.70 -10.74 -3.63
CA SER A 201 11.97 -10.54 -4.33
C SER A 201 12.15 -9.11 -4.84
N ILE A 202 13.40 -8.65 -4.89
CA ILE A 202 13.73 -7.34 -5.47
C ILE A 202 13.57 -7.38 -7.00
N GLU A 203 13.79 -8.53 -7.62
CA GLU A 203 13.63 -8.75 -9.05
C GLU A 203 12.17 -8.60 -9.49
N GLU A 204 11.22 -9.16 -8.74
CA GLU A 204 9.78 -8.96 -9.02
C GLU A 204 9.38 -7.50 -8.89
N ARG A 205 9.82 -6.83 -7.82
CA ARG A 205 9.53 -5.41 -7.62
C ARG A 205 10.12 -4.55 -8.74
N ARG A 206 11.33 -4.88 -9.22
CA ARG A 206 11.96 -4.18 -10.35
C ARG A 206 11.20 -4.41 -11.64
N ARG A 207 10.71 -5.63 -11.89
CA ARG A 207 9.82 -5.89 -13.04
C ARG A 207 8.57 -5.02 -12.99
N VAL A 208 7.91 -4.91 -11.82
CA VAL A 208 6.74 -4.02 -11.66
C VAL A 208 7.12 -2.56 -11.91
N TYR A 209 8.26 -2.08 -11.39
CA TYR A 209 8.75 -0.73 -11.66
C TYR A 209 8.94 -0.47 -13.16
N ASP A 210 9.60 -1.39 -13.86
CA ASP A 210 9.87 -1.29 -15.29
C ASP A 210 8.56 -1.29 -16.11
N GLU A 211 7.59 -2.13 -15.75
CA GLU A 211 6.30 -2.17 -16.44
C GLU A 211 5.44 -0.92 -16.16
N VAL A 212 5.49 -0.35 -14.95
CA VAL A 212 4.87 0.96 -14.69
C VAL A 212 5.50 2.03 -15.59
N LYS A 213 6.84 2.09 -15.68
CA LYS A 213 7.57 3.10 -16.48
C LYS A 213 7.32 2.97 -18.00
N LYS A 214 6.98 1.77 -18.49
CA LYS A 214 6.60 1.50 -19.88
C LYS A 214 5.12 1.73 -20.18
N SER A 215 4.29 1.85 -19.15
CA SER A 215 2.84 2.00 -19.29
C SER A 215 2.42 3.46 -19.42
N ASP A 216 1.14 3.66 -19.76
CA ASP A 216 0.52 5.00 -19.77
C ASP A 216 0.44 5.65 -18.39
N LEU A 217 0.88 4.99 -17.31
CA LEU A 217 1.03 5.61 -15.99
C LEU A 217 2.28 6.49 -15.90
N TYR A 218 3.22 6.40 -16.83
CA TYR A 218 4.43 7.22 -16.80
C TYR A 218 4.33 8.39 -17.77
N ASP A 219 4.36 9.60 -17.21
CA ASP A 219 4.48 10.83 -17.97
C ASP A 219 5.93 11.00 -18.43
N THR A 220 6.20 10.68 -19.69
CA THR A 220 7.56 10.74 -20.25
C THR A 220 8.09 12.16 -20.34
N ALA A 221 7.22 13.16 -20.55
CA ALA A 221 7.64 14.56 -20.70
C ALA A 221 8.08 15.17 -19.37
N LEU A 222 7.37 14.85 -18.29
CA LEU A 222 7.70 15.33 -16.94
C LEU A 222 8.60 14.35 -16.17
N GLN A 223 8.76 13.13 -16.66
CA GLN A 223 9.42 12.02 -15.98
C GLN A 223 8.78 11.71 -14.61
N MET A 224 7.45 11.70 -14.55
CA MET A 224 6.65 11.51 -13.32
C MET A 224 5.57 10.44 -13.51
N TYR A 225 4.90 10.03 -12.42
CA TYR A 225 3.88 8.97 -12.47
C TYR A 225 2.46 9.54 -12.30
N LYS A 226 1.63 9.35 -13.33
CA LYS A 226 0.21 9.69 -13.34
C LYS A 226 -0.58 8.76 -12.43
N ILE A 227 -1.68 9.26 -11.87
CA ILE A 227 -2.60 8.48 -11.04
C ILE A 227 -3.32 7.37 -11.82
N SER A 228 -3.62 7.62 -13.10
CA SER A 228 -4.31 6.71 -14.00
C SER A 228 -3.78 6.83 -15.44
N GLY A 229 -4.03 5.78 -16.23
CA GLY A 229 -4.06 5.89 -17.68
C GLY A 229 -5.33 6.62 -18.15
N SER A 230 -5.51 6.69 -19.47
CA SER A 230 -6.62 7.48 -20.03
C SER A 230 -7.99 6.87 -19.80
N LEU A 231 -8.92 7.72 -19.36
CA LEU A 231 -10.32 7.37 -19.15
C LEU A 231 -11.23 7.74 -20.33
N GLU A 232 -10.68 8.17 -21.47
CA GLU A 232 -11.46 8.61 -22.64
C GLU A 232 -12.47 7.55 -23.13
N SER A 233 -12.12 6.27 -22.99
CA SER A 233 -12.98 5.15 -23.39
C SER A 233 -14.06 4.76 -22.37
N MET A 234 -14.09 5.41 -21.21
CA MET A 234 -14.97 5.03 -20.10
C MET A 234 -16.23 5.91 -20.03
N ASP A 235 -17.34 5.30 -19.63
CA ASP A 235 -18.60 6.01 -19.38
C ASP A 235 -18.54 6.88 -18.11
N LEU A 236 -19.37 7.93 -18.07
CA LEU A 236 -19.52 8.80 -16.89
C LEU A 236 -19.99 8.04 -15.64
N GLU A 237 -20.58 6.86 -15.81
CA GLU A 237 -21.11 6.02 -14.73
C GLU A 237 -20.02 5.48 -13.80
N ILE A 238 -18.74 5.41 -14.22
CA ILE A 238 -17.68 4.87 -13.35
C ILE A 238 -17.30 5.82 -12.20
N GLY A 239 -17.65 7.11 -12.33
CA GLY A 239 -17.45 8.12 -11.30
C GLY A 239 -17.11 9.48 -11.86
N ARG A 240 -17.13 10.49 -10.97
CA ARG A 240 -16.89 11.90 -11.35
C ARG A 240 -15.52 12.16 -11.96
N MET A 241 -14.56 11.25 -11.78
CA MET A 241 -13.19 11.40 -12.30
C MET A 241 -13.18 11.64 -13.82
N VAL A 242 -14.06 10.97 -14.57
CA VAL A 242 -14.16 11.10 -16.04
C VAL A 242 -14.59 12.52 -16.47
N ALA A 243 -15.28 13.27 -15.61
CA ALA A 243 -15.72 14.63 -15.92
C ALA A 243 -14.58 15.67 -15.85
N PHE A 244 -13.43 15.33 -15.25
CA PHE A 244 -12.27 16.21 -15.25
C PHE A 244 -11.48 16.07 -16.56
N ALA A 245 -10.89 17.17 -17.04
CA ALA A 245 -10.00 17.11 -18.18
C ALA A 245 -8.79 16.19 -17.87
N PRO A 246 -8.27 15.43 -18.85
CA PRO A 246 -7.04 14.66 -18.69
C PRO A 246 -5.90 15.55 -18.17
N GLY A 247 -5.12 15.07 -17.22
CA GLY A 247 -4.05 15.82 -16.55
C GLY A 247 -4.51 16.77 -15.45
N TRP A 248 -5.81 16.84 -15.15
CA TRP A 248 -6.39 17.73 -14.15
C TRP A 248 -7.10 16.95 -13.03
N LEU A 249 -6.88 17.38 -11.78
CA LEU A 249 -7.42 16.72 -10.59
C LEU A 249 -7.14 15.22 -10.62
N GLU A 250 -8.07 14.36 -10.23
CA GLU A 250 -7.83 12.91 -10.20
C GLU A 250 -7.70 12.28 -11.61
N ASN A 251 -8.01 12.97 -12.71
CA ASN A 251 -7.93 12.39 -14.06
C ASN A 251 -6.55 12.58 -14.70
N GLU A 252 -5.77 11.51 -14.84
CA GLU A 252 -4.45 11.49 -15.50
C GLU A 252 -3.42 12.52 -14.98
N SER A 253 -3.65 13.19 -13.85
CA SER A 253 -2.65 14.09 -13.26
C SER A 253 -1.55 13.29 -12.55
N ILE A 254 -0.47 13.98 -12.17
CA ILE A 254 0.48 13.44 -11.18
C ILE A 254 -0.10 13.69 -9.79
N TRP A 255 -0.88 12.74 -9.26
CA TRP A 255 -1.50 12.89 -7.95
C TRP A 255 -0.50 12.57 -6.84
N LEU A 256 0.08 13.61 -6.23
CA LEU A 256 1.27 13.50 -5.37
C LEU A 256 1.10 12.52 -4.23
N HIS A 257 -0.09 12.41 -3.62
CA HIS A 257 -0.31 11.44 -2.56
C HIS A 257 -0.15 9.98 -3.06
N MET A 258 -0.58 9.65 -4.28
CA MET A 258 -0.39 8.29 -4.82
C MET A 258 1.04 8.09 -5.34
N SER A 259 1.61 9.08 -6.03
CA SER A 259 3.01 9.01 -6.49
C SER A 259 3.98 8.85 -5.31
N TYR A 260 3.73 9.50 -4.17
CA TYR A 260 4.58 9.35 -2.98
C TYR A 260 4.39 8.01 -2.28
N LYS A 261 3.18 7.43 -2.29
CA LYS A 261 3.00 6.03 -1.85
C LYS A 261 3.81 5.09 -2.73
N TYR A 262 3.79 5.30 -4.05
CA TYR A 262 4.58 4.51 -4.98
C TYR A 262 6.08 4.61 -4.68
N TYR A 263 6.63 5.83 -4.54
CA TYR A 263 8.03 6.03 -4.16
C TYR A 263 8.37 5.39 -2.81
N LEU A 264 7.49 5.53 -1.82
CA LEU A 264 7.68 4.90 -0.52
C LEU A 264 7.77 3.38 -0.61
N GLU A 265 6.99 2.74 -1.48
CA GLU A 265 7.06 1.30 -1.68
C GLU A 265 8.28 0.86 -2.52
N LEU A 266 8.83 1.72 -3.40
CA LEU A 266 10.16 1.49 -3.99
C LEU A 266 11.25 1.49 -2.90
N LEU A 267 11.23 2.50 -2.02
CA LEU A 267 12.17 2.63 -0.90
C LEU A 267 12.05 1.44 0.07
N ARG A 268 10.84 1.10 0.51
CA ARG A 268 10.59 -0.07 1.38
C ARG A 268 10.94 -1.40 0.69
N GLY A 269 10.81 -1.45 -0.62
CA GLY A 269 11.13 -2.59 -1.47
C GLY A 269 12.62 -2.83 -1.68
N GLY A 270 13.48 -1.89 -1.28
CA GLY A 270 14.93 -1.93 -1.49
C GLY A 270 15.38 -1.46 -2.88
N LEU A 271 14.50 -0.85 -3.67
CA LEU A 271 14.79 -0.32 -5.00
C LEU A 271 15.35 1.08 -4.88
N PHE A 272 16.49 1.22 -4.20
CA PHE A 272 17.02 2.53 -3.83
C PHE A 272 17.42 3.36 -5.06
N ALA A 273 18.08 2.75 -6.05
CA ALA A 273 18.47 3.45 -7.26
C ALA A 273 17.24 3.96 -8.04
N GLU A 274 16.22 3.11 -8.20
CA GLU A 274 14.98 3.45 -8.91
C GLU A 274 14.13 4.47 -8.12
N TYR A 275 14.13 4.39 -6.79
CA TYR A 275 13.54 5.40 -5.91
C TYR A 275 14.22 6.76 -6.12
N TYR A 276 15.55 6.82 -6.08
CA TYR A 276 16.29 8.08 -6.23
C TYR A 276 16.23 8.66 -7.65
N ASP A 277 16.13 7.83 -8.68
CA ASP A 277 15.81 8.27 -10.05
C ASP A 277 14.43 8.95 -10.09
N SER A 278 13.43 8.32 -9.46
CA SER A 278 12.04 8.78 -9.50
C SER A 278 11.81 10.07 -8.71
N ILE A 279 12.42 10.25 -7.54
CA ILE A 279 12.14 11.43 -6.70
C ILE A 279 12.80 12.71 -7.21
N LYS A 280 13.83 12.64 -8.06
CA LYS A 280 14.53 13.83 -8.61
C LYS A 280 13.59 14.79 -9.32
N THR A 281 12.61 14.24 -10.02
CA THR A 281 11.54 14.99 -10.68
C THR A 281 10.23 14.85 -9.92
N GLY A 282 10.01 13.70 -9.28
CA GLY A 282 8.72 13.32 -8.69
C GLY A 282 8.40 13.92 -7.32
N VAL A 283 9.39 14.38 -6.54
CA VAL A 283 9.18 14.98 -5.23
C VAL A 283 9.33 16.50 -5.32
N VAL A 284 8.31 17.22 -4.84
CA VAL A 284 8.19 18.69 -4.93
C VAL A 284 9.45 19.44 -4.48
N ALA A 285 10.12 18.98 -3.42
CA ALA A 285 11.32 19.63 -2.89
C ALA A 285 12.50 19.69 -3.90
N PHE A 286 12.50 18.84 -4.93
CA PHE A 286 13.51 18.82 -5.98
C PHE A 286 13.04 19.44 -7.30
N MET A 287 11.78 19.89 -7.39
CA MET A 287 11.23 20.49 -8.60
C MET A 287 11.77 21.92 -8.79
N ASP A 288 11.93 22.31 -10.06
CA ASP A 288 12.23 23.70 -10.42
C ASP A 288 11.07 24.63 -10.01
N PRO A 289 11.30 25.66 -9.19
CA PRO A 289 10.25 26.54 -8.69
C PRO A 289 9.51 27.29 -9.79
N VAL A 290 10.18 27.57 -10.93
CA VAL A 290 9.55 28.27 -12.06
C VAL A 290 8.53 27.36 -12.74
N THR A 291 8.92 26.13 -13.04
CA THR A 291 8.03 25.11 -13.63
C THR A 291 6.92 24.69 -12.66
N TYR A 292 7.25 24.48 -11.38
CA TYR A 292 6.28 24.12 -10.34
C TYR A 292 5.25 25.24 -10.08
N GLY A 293 5.64 26.49 -10.36
CA GLY A 293 4.79 27.68 -10.22
C GLY A 293 4.55 28.10 -8.76
N ARG A 294 5.26 27.48 -7.80
CA ARG A 294 5.11 27.68 -6.35
C ARG A 294 6.44 27.48 -5.64
N SER A 295 6.46 27.75 -4.33
CA SER A 295 7.61 27.41 -3.48
C SER A 295 7.74 25.89 -3.33
N PRO A 296 8.91 25.27 -3.63
CA PRO A 296 9.17 23.84 -3.37
C PRO A 296 9.09 23.43 -1.89
N LEU A 297 9.01 24.41 -0.98
CA LEU A 297 8.77 24.17 0.45
C LEU A 297 7.27 23.95 0.75
N GLU A 298 6.39 24.19 -0.21
CA GLU A 298 4.94 23.99 -0.10
C GLU A 298 4.50 22.81 -0.95
N CYS A 299 3.90 21.79 -0.34
CA CYS A 299 3.37 20.66 -1.07
C CYS A 299 2.06 21.01 -1.80
N SER A 300 1.76 20.27 -2.88
CA SER A 300 0.51 20.34 -3.65
C SER A 300 -0.31 19.06 -3.47
N SER A 301 -1.56 19.07 -3.96
CA SER A 301 -2.35 17.84 -4.13
C SER A 301 -1.93 17.09 -5.38
N PHE A 302 -1.72 17.81 -6.48
CA PHE A 302 -1.32 17.24 -7.77
C PHE A 302 -0.45 18.20 -8.58
N ILE A 303 0.28 17.63 -9.54
CA ILE A 303 0.94 18.34 -10.63
C ILE A 303 0.17 18.08 -11.92
N VAL A 304 -0.03 19.12 -12.72
CA VAL A 304 -0.66 19.00 -14.04
C VAL A 304 0.28 18.22 -14.97
N SER A 305 -0.20 17.08 -15.47
CA SER A 305 0.58 16.21 -16.34
C SER A 305 0.58 16.71 -17.79
N SER A 306 1.43 16.10 -18.62
CA SER A 306 1.49 16.37 -20.06
C SER A 306 0.25 15.95 -20.85
N ALA A 307 -0.68 15.23 -20.21
CA ALA A 307 -1.99 14.91 -20.79
C ALA A 307 -2.93 16.13 -20.86
N TYR A 308 -2.68 17.18 -20.08
CA TYR A 308 -3.53 18.38 -20.08
C TYR A 308 -3.43 19.15 -21.41
N PRO A 309 -4.53 19.64 -22.00
CA PRO A 309 -4.46 20.31 -23.30
C PRO A 309 -3.61 21.59 -23.33
N ASP A 310 -3.60 22.35 -22.23
CA ASP A 310 -2.81 23.57 -22.12
C ASP A 310 -1.39 23.27 -21.60
N LYS A 311 -0.42 23.34 -22.52
CA LYS A 311 0.99 23.10 -22.25
C LYS A 311 1.62 24.09 -21.28
N THR A 312 1.03 25.27 -21.09
CA THR A 312 1.57 26.29 -20.18
C THR A 312 1.40 25.91 -18.71
N ALA A 313 0.46 25.00 -18.42
CA ALA A 313 0.21 24.48 -17.07
C ALA A 313 1.04 23.23 -16.74
N HIS A 314 1.67 22.57 -17.72
CA HIS A 314 2.40 21.32 -17.51
C HIS A 314 3.51 21.50 -16.46
N GLY A 315 3.52 20.63 -15.44
CA GLY A 315 4.49 20.70 -14.35
C GLY A 315 4.10 21.63 -13.19
N GLN A 316 3.02 22.40 -13.30
CA GLN A 316 2.55 23.28 -12.23
C GLN A 316 1.79 22.53 -11.14
N GLY A 317 1.97 22.95 -9.89
CA GLY A 317 1.34 22.35 -8.71
C GLY A 317 0.06 23.06 -8.25
N TYR A 318 -0.97 22.28 -7.89
CA TYR A 318 -2.24 22.80 -7.39
C TYR A 318 -2.72 22.08 -6.12
N LEU A 319 -3.42 22.85 -5.27
CA LEU A 319 -4.09 22.34 -4.07
C LEU A 319 -5.57 22.13 -4.36
N ALA A 320 -5.99 20.88 -4.45
CA ALA A 320 -7.40 20.50 -4.56
C ALA A 320 -8.05 20.46 -3.17
N ARG A 321 -7.35 19.88 -2.18
CA ARG A 321 -7.76 19.70 -0.78
C ARG A 321 -6.52 19.56 0.13
N LEU A 322 -6.72 19.31 1.42
CA LEU A 322 -5.66 18.82 2.30
C LEU A 322 -5.08 17.51 1.73
N SER A 323 -3.78 17.51 1.43
CA SER A 323 -3.12 16.39 0.77
C SER A 323 -2.49 15.43 1.78
N GLY A 324 -2.64 14.13 1.55
CA GLY A 324 -1.91 13.09 2.29
C GLY A 324 -0.43 12.97 1.91
N SER A 325 0.02 13.68 0.87
CA SER A 325 1.43 13.69 0.42
C SER A 325 2.41 14.06 1.52
N THR A 326 2.05 14.93 2.46
CA THR A 326 2.91 15.28 3.61
C THR A 326 3.21 14.07 4.49
N ALA A 327 2.21 13.22 4.77
CA ALA A 327 2.41 12.03 5.61
C ALA A 327 3.31 10.99 4.92
N GLU A 328 3.16 10.84 3.60
CA GLU A 328 4.03 9.95 2.82
C GLU A 328 5.44 10.50 2.70
N PHE A 329 5.61 11.82 2.54
CA PHE A 329 6.93 12.45 2.56
C PHE A 329 7.64 12.22 3.89
N LEU A 330 6.96 12.42 5.03
CA LEU A 330 7.52 12.12 6.35
C LEU A 330 7.86 10.64 6.51
N SER A 331 7.07 9.74 5.93
CA SER A 331 7.35 8.30 5.93
C SER A 331 8.60 7.98 5.11
N MET A 332 8.76 8.59 3.93
CA MET A 332 9.97 8.47 3.11
C MET A 332 11.18 9.03 3.85
N TRP A 333 11.09 10.25 4.40
CA TRP A 333 12.14 10.91 5.19
C TRP A 333 12.62 10.04 6.35
N ASN A 334 11.70 9.55 7.18
CA ASN A 334 12.07 8.69 8.31
C ASN A 334 12.74 7.39 7.84
N THR A 335 12.22 6.79 6.77
CA THR A 335 12.75 5.52 6.24
C THR A 335 14.12 5.71 5.59
N MET A 336 14.34 6.78 4.82
CA MET A 336 15.62 7.04 4.16
C MET A 336 16.70 7.48 5.16
N MET A 337 16.33 8.24 6.20
CA MET A 337 17.29 8.76 7.18
C MET A 337 17.63 7.73 8.26
N ALA A 338 16.64 7.13 8.91
CA ALA A 338 16.87 6.25 10.07
C ALA A 338 16.74 4.75 9.75
N GLY A 339 16.19 4.40 8.59
CA GLY A 339 15.80 3.04 8.26
C GLY A 339 14.42 2.66 8.84
N PRO A 340 13.86 1.50 8.44
CA PRO A 340 12.47 1.15 8.75
C PRO A 340 12.23 0.71 10.20
N LYS A 341 13.27 0.27 10.91
CA LYS A 341 13.21 -0.29 12.27
C LYS A 341 14.49 0.05 13.05
N PRO A 342 14.70 1.32 13.41
CA PRO A 342 15.93 1.75 14.08
C PRO A 342 16.12 1.06 15.44
N PHE A 343 15.03 0.85 16.18
CA PHE A 343 15.06 0.09 17.43
C PHE A 343 14.64 -1.36 17.22
N LYS A 344 15.42 -2.29 17.76
CA LYS A 344 15.12 -3.73 17.79
C LYS A 344 15.12 -4.21 19.23
N PHE A 345 14.09 -4.98 19.59
CA PHE A 345 13.96 -5.59 20.90
C PHE A 345 13.86 -7.10 20.72
N ASP A 346 14.95 -7.81 21.03
CA ASP A 346 15.04 -9.26 20.90
C ASP A 346 15.57 -9.85 22.21
N GLU A 347 15.00 -10.97 22.65
CA GLU A 347 15.37 -11.66 23.90
C GLU A 347 15.54 -10.74 25.14
N SER A 348 14.72 -9.69 25.25
CA SER A 348 14.79 -8.65 26.30
C SER A 348 15.96 -7.66 26.20
N VAL A 349 16.69 -7.65 25.09
CA VAL A 349 17.78 -6.71 24.80
C VAL A 349 17.31 -5.68 23.77
N LEU A 350 17.45 -4.40 24.12
CA LEU A 350 17.20 -3.29 23.20
C LEU A 350 18.49 -2.90 22.49
N THR A 351 18.46 -2.86 21.17
CA THR A 351 19.53 -2.32 20.32
C THR A 351 18.98 -1.20 19.43
N LEU A 352 19.86 -0.28 19.05
CA LEU A 352 19.61 0.79 18.10
C LEU A 352 20.58 0.65 16.93
N GLU A 353 20.08 0.63 15.72
CA GLU A 353 20.87 0.56 14.49
C GLU A 353 20.19 1.42 13.44
N LEU A 354 20.80 2.55 13.08
CA LEU A 354 20.31 3.37 11.99
C LEU A 354 20.76 2.77 10.67
N LYS A 355 19.81 2.58 9.74
CA LYS A 355 20.07 2.03 8.40
C LYS A 355 19.64 3.03 7.34
N PRO A 356 20.39 4.13 7.14
CA PRO A 356 20.06 5.06 6.09
C PRO A 356 20.16 4.38 4.73
N ALA A 357 19.25 4.77 3.84
CA ALA A 357 19.29 4.42 2.43
C ALA A 357 19.38 5.73 1.64
N LEU A 358 20.54 6.38 1.67
CA LEU A 358 20.82 7.70 1.13
C LEU A 358 21.77 7.61 -0.05
N VAL A 359 21.39 8.27 -1.12
CA VAL A 359 22.23 8.42 -2.31
C VAL A 359 23.29 9.50 -2.08
N SER A 360 24.45 9.31 -2.69
CA SER A 360 25.64 10.17 -2.57
C SER A 360 25.38 11.67 -2.76
N TRP A 361 24.48 12.06 -3.66
CA TRP A 361 24.23 13.49 -3.96
C TRP A 361 23.42 14.23 -2.87
N LEU A 362 22.93 13.55 -1.84
CA LEU A 362 22.29 14.19 -0.69
C LEU A 362 23.29 14.73 0.35
N PHE A 363 24.54 14.27 0.30
CA PHE A 363 25.60 14.73 1.19
C PHE A 363 26.19 16.04 0.67
N ASP A 364 26.62 16.89 1.58
CA ASP A 364 27.20 18.18 1.23
C ASP A 364 28.62 18.07 0.63
N GLU A 365 29.31 19.20 0.50
CA GLU A 365 30.66 19.25 -0.05
C GLU A 365 31.67 18.46 0.79
N THR A 366 31.53 18.43 2.13
CA THR A 366 32.40 17.68 3.05
C THR A 366 32.01 16.21 3.18
N GLY A 367 30.86 15.81 2.62
CA GLY A 367 30.35 14.45 2.70
C GLY A 367 29.47 14.23 3.92
N ASP A 368 28.94 15.30 4.50
CA ASP A 368 28.13 15.25 5.71
C ASP A 368 26.64 15.39 5.39
N LEU A 369 25.80 14.75 6.21
CA LEU A 369 24.35 14.94 6.21
C LEU A 369 23.85 14.93 7.65
N GLN A 370 22.98 15.88 7.98
CA GLN A 370 22.44 16.02 9.33
C GLN A 370 20.91 15.97 9.34
N PHE A 371 20.34 15.31 10.36
CA PHE A 371 18.90 15.34 10.62
C PHE A 371 18.59 15.15 12.12
N THR A 372 17.36 15.50 12.52
CA THR A 372 16.89 15.27 13.89
C THR A 372 16.19 13.91 14.01
N PHE A 373 16.71 13.05 14.89
CA PHE A 373 16.12 11.77 15.27
C PHE A 373 15.34 11.89 16.59
N ILE A 374 14.23 11.14 16.69
CA ILE A 374 13.35 11.08 17.87
C ILE A 374 12.98 12.45 18.49
N GLY A 375 12.92 13.50 17.65
CA GLY A 375 12.46 14.83 18.00
C GLY A 375 13.51 15.77 18.61
N SER A 376 14.67 15.27 19.04
CA SER A 376 15.68 16.14 19.68
C SER A 376 17.13 15.68 19.59
N VAL A 377 17.40 14.47 19.10
CA VAL A 377 18.78 13.96 18.98
C VAL A 377 19.29 14.30 17.59
N GLU A 378 20.36 15.07 17.51
CA GLU A 378 21.00 15.41 16.24
C GLU A 378 21.81 14.22 15.74
N VAL A 379 21.57 13.80 14.50
CA VAL A 379 22.33 12.71 13.88
C VAL A 379 23.10 13.28 12.71
N THR A 380 24.41 13.06 12.70
CA THR A 380 25.30 13.42 11.59
C THR A 380 25.89 12.15 10.98
N TYR A 381 25.70 11.99 9.67
CA TYR A 381 26.35 10.97 8.86
C TYR A 381 27.57 11.56 8.17
N HIS A 382 28.74 11.00 8.44
CA HIS A 382 30.00 11.36 7.77
C HIS A 382 30.32 10.34 6.70
N ASN A 383 30.29 10.75 5.44
CA ASN A 383 30.48 9.90 4.25
C ASN A 383 31.52 10.52 3.29
N PRO A 384 32.81 10.56 3.68
CA PRO A 384 33.85 11.25 2.90
C PRO A 384 34.10 10.60 1.54
N SER A 385 33.79 9.31 1.36
CA SER A 385 33.89 8.61 0.08
C SER A 385 32.74 8.94 -0.88
N LYS A 386 31.68 9.61 -0.42
CA LYS A 386 30.48 9.95 -1.19
C LYS A 386 29.91 8.76 -1.94
N LEU A 387 29.92 7.59 -1.30
CA LEU A 387 29.25 6.39 -1.79
C LEU A 387 27.79 6.38 -1.34
N ASP A 388 26.94 5.67 -2.05
CA ASP A 388 25.57 5.45 -1.59
C ASP A 388 25.58 4.61 -0.29
N THR A 389 24.77 4.96 0.71
CA THR A 389 24.90 4.37 2.05
C THR A 389 24.52 2.89 2.11
N TRP A 390 23.77 2.38 1.14
CA TRP A 390 23.47 0.95 1.02
C TRP A 390 24.63 0.14 0.43
N SER A 391 25.69 0.80 -0.02
CA SER A 391 26.94 0.20 -0.51
C SER A 391 28.12 0.43 0.45
N SER A 392 27.87 0.99 1.63
CA SER A 392 28.88 1.33 2.64
C SER A 392 28.49 0.76 4.00
N GLN A 393 29.44 0.74 4.94
CA GLN A 393 29.18 0.37 6.34
C GLN A 393 29.64 1.45 7.29
N VAL A 394 28.95 1.56 8.42
CA VAL A 394 29.37 2.42 9.53
C VAL A 394 30.52 1.73 10.25
N SER A 395 31.70 2.36 10.26
CA SER A 395 32.89 1.86 10.93
C SER A 395 32.94 2.29 12.41
N LYS A 396 32.35 3.44 12.73
CA LYS A 396 32.38 4.05 14.07
C LYS A 396 31.14 4.88 14.33
N THR A 397 30.66 4.86 15.57
CA THR A 397 29.60 5.73 16.09
C THR A 397 30.10 6.49 17.32
N LEU A 398 29.85 7.79 17.39
CA LEU A 398 30.08 8.62 18.58
C LEU A 398 28.74 9.06 19.16
N LEU A 399 28.59 8.96 20.48
CA LEU A 399 27.43 9.44 21.22
C LEU A 399 27.87 10.55 22.17
N THR A 400 27.32 11.76 22.01
CA THR A 400 27.64 12.90 22.88
C THR A 400 26.48 13.17 23.81
N ASP A 401 26.75 13.24 25.10
CA ASP A 401 25.73 13.51 26.12
C ASP A 401 25.51 15.01 26.38
N LYS A 402 24.61 15.33 27.31
CA LYS A 402 24.31 16.74 27.67
C LYS A 402 25.47 17.46 28.38
N GLY A 403 26.41 16.72 28.96
CA GLY A 403 27.61 17.26 29.60
C GLY A 403 28.76 17.51 28.61
N GLY A 404 28.63 17.00 27.37
CA GLY A 404 29.67 17.03 26.35
C GLY A 404 30.61 15.82 26.39
N ASP A 405 30.31 14.82 27.22
CA ASP A 405 31.09 13.58 27.26
C ASP A 405 30.78 12.74 26.03
N ILE A 406 31.83 12.22 25.39
CA ILE A 406 31.76 11.45 24.16
C ILE A 406 32.03 9.97 24.45
N LEU A 407 31.09 9.12 24.06
CA LEU A 407 31.24 7.67 24.05
C LEU A 407 31.46 7.19 22.61
N GLU A 408 32.54 6.46 22.39
CA GLU A 408 32.83 5.81 21.11
C GLU A 408 32.34 4.35 21.10
N ILE A 409 31.69 3.96 20.01
CA ILE A 409 31.20 2.61 19.73
C ILE A 409 31.76 2.17 18.37
N SER A 410 32.30 0.96 18.30
CA SER A 410 32.73 0.36 17.04
C SER A 410 31.51 -0.10 16.23
N GLY A 411 31.47 0.25 14.95
CA GLY A 411 30.35 -0.08 14.04
C GLY A 411 29.11 0.80 14.20
N GLY A 412 28.03 0.43 13.50
CA GLY A 412 26.75 1.14 13.49
C GLY A 412 25.67 0.61 14.45
N VAL A 413 25.98 -0.42 15.24
CA VAL A 413 25.03 -1.01 16.19
C VAL A 413 25.31 -0.45 17.59
N ILE A 414 24.38 0.31 18.12
CA ILE A 414 24.40 0.83 19.49
C ILE A 414 23.74 -0.21 20.41
N PRO A 415 24.50 -0.86 21.31
CA PRO A 415 23.97 -1.92 22.17
C PRO A 415 23.26 -1.36 23.42
N ALA A 416 22.68 -2.25 24.22
CA ALA A 416 22.29 -1.91 25.58
C ALA A 416 23.55 -1.63 26.46
N PRO A 417 23.49 -0.69 27.43
CA PRO A 417 22.33 0.14 27.78
C PRO A 417 22.13 1.36 26.89
N TYR A 418 23.11 1.71 26.05
CA TYR A 418 23.17 2.97 25.30
C TYR A 418 21.97 3.18 24.36
N ALA A 419 21.43 2.13 23.75
CA ALA A 419 20.20 2.23 22.94
C ALA A 419 19.00 2.74 23.76
N SER A 420 18.88 2.30 25.02
CA SER A 420 17.84 2.77 25.95
C SER A 420 18.09 4.22 26.37
N ASP A 421 19.35 4.58 26.55
CA ASP A 421 19.77 5.93 26.94
C ASP A 421 19.54 6.96 25.82
N VAL A 422 19.79 6.59 24.56
CA VAL A 422 19.41 7.39 23.38
C VAL A 422 17.89 7.59 23.35
N ARG A 423 17.11 6.51 23.48
CA ARG A 423 15.64 6.59 23.52
C ARG A 423 15.11 7.45 24.66
N SER A 424 15.84 7.50 25.77
CA SER A 424 15.53 8.32 26.95
C SER A 424 16.10 9.74 26.88
N LEU A 425 16.64 10.16 25.73
CA LEU A 425 17.18 11.49 25.47
C LEU A 425 18.31 11.89 26.44
N LYS A 426 19.14 10.92 26.84
CA LYS A 426 20.37 11.19 27.60
C LYS A 426 21.50 11.71 26.70
N TYR A 427 21.51 11.28 25.44
CA TYR A 427 22.40 11.78 24.40
C TYR A 427 21.75 12.90 23.60
N VAL A 428 22.54 13.88 23.19
CA VAL A 428 22.10 15.02 22.36
C VAL A 428 22.52 14.87 20.90
N SER A 429 23.60 14.13 20.62
CA SER A 429 24.01 13.83 19.26
C SER A 429 24.49 12.39 19.05
N ILE A 430 24.39 11.94 17.80
CA ILE A 430 24.93 10.69 17.28
C ILE A 430 25.70 11.01 16.00
N GLU A 431 27.00 10.75 15.97
CA GLU A 431 27.81 10.86 14.74
C GLU A 431 28.15 9.47 14.24
N MET A 432 27.83 9.14 12.99
CA MET A 432 28.17 7.85 12.38
C MET A 432 29.08 8.04 11.18
N PHE A 433 30.21 7.33 11.18
CA PHE A 433 31.25 7.44 10.17
C PHE A 433 31.17 6.25 9.21
N PHE A 434 30.89 6.52 7.94
CA PHE A 434 30.91 5.53 6.87
C PHE A 434 32.35 5.28 6.40
N GLY A 435 32.71 4.00 6.26
CA GLY A 435 33.95 3.54 5.66
C GLY A 435 33.69 2.75 4.36
N GLU A 436 34.75 2.55 3.58
CA GLU A 436 34.73 1.58 2.48
C GLU A 436 34.64 0.14 3.03
N LEU A 437 33.94 -0.74 2.29
CA LEU A 437 33.68 -2.14 2.63
C LEU A 437 34.94 -3.01 2.67
#